data_AF-A0A4P8TJ52-F1
#
_entry.id   AF-A0A4P8TJ52-F1
#
_cell.length_a   1.000
_cell.length_b   1.000
_cell.length_c   1.000
_cell.angle_alpha   90.00
_cell.angle_beta   90.00
_cell.angle_gamma   90.00
#
_symmetry.space_group_name_H-M   'P 1'
#
loop_
_entity.id
_entity.type
_entity.pdbx_description
1 polymer ?
#
loop_
_entity_poly.entity_id
_entity_poly.type
_entity_poly.pdbx_seq_one_letter_code
_entity_poly.pdbx_strand_id
1 'polypeptide(L)'
;MPRSSAPSVRAALLRRRLLTLLAALPLLLLGVTACGGAAEEQPSASTSGAEESATPTEEATGEDSASPTSESTSEAPTESTSPMSIEATRAGDDAETGDPTEPEDGGEDGTAEEDTSPAPGDAPAPGSTELTTLWVDDSWTIEEREDDPCSFGGPTVSPYSEQDDVFTCGATADSLLACMIEDGDTAVCITNPLERTAMRFDSLTARDALDAGLEVEGEPIPMTVELADGALCATVSHDHDTHWDGKFSWYRCEDGSELLTDEDITHTFDEGDPWTVQRSVDTGAPEETAVAVVAFAGV
;
A
#
# COMPACT_ATOMS: atom_id res chain seq x y z
N MET A 1 49.38 -23.03 -25.18
CA MET A 1 49.84 -23.85 -24.02
C MET A 1 50.62 -22.92 -23.09
N PRO A 2 50.41 -22.81 -21.77
CA PRO A 2 49.44 -23.44 -20.85
C PRO A 2 48.48 -22.41 -20.18
N ARG A 3 47.28 -22.79 -19.75
CA ARG A 3 46.48 -22.10 -18.70
C ARG A 3 45.65 -23.18 -17.98
N SER A 4 46.15 -23.69 -16.87
CA SER A 4 45.79 -23.29 -15.51
C SER A 4 44.32 -23.54 -15.19
N SER A 5 44.04 -24.78 -14.78
CA SER A 5 42.77 -25.17 -14.15
C SER A 5 42.77 -24.73 -12.68
N ALA A 6 41.73 -24.00 -12.27
CA ALA A 6 41.39 -23.82 -10.86
C ALA A 6 39.95 -24.34 -10.63
N PRO A 7 39.70 -25.00 -9.48
CA PRO A 7 38.50 -25.80 -9.26
C PRO A 7 37.30 -24.99 -8.76
N SER A 8 36.12 -25.41 -9.21
CA SER A 8 34.81 -25.10 -8.65
C SER A 8 34.73 -25.47 -7.16
N VAL A 9 34.28 -24.54 -6.32
CA VAL A 9 33.93 -24.81 -4.93
C VAL A 9 32.53 -24.25 -4.67
N ARG A 10 31.52 -25.04 -5.07
CA ARG A 10 30.24 -25.11 -4.36
C ARG A 10 30.34 -26.26 -3.36
N ALA A 11 30.31 -25.96 -2.06
CA ALA A 11 29.72 -26.81 -1.01
C ALA A 11 29.92 -26.22 0.39
N ALA A 12 28.78 -26.05 1.07
CA ALA A 12 28.52 -26.37 2.47
C ALA A 12 29.48 -25.86 3.56
N LEU A 13 28.93 -25.12 4.53
CA LEU A 13 29.11 -25.46 5.95
C LEU A 13 28.02 -24.81 6.81
N LEU A 14 27.07 -25.67 7.15
CA LEU A 14 26.22 -25.62 8.33
C LEU A 14 27.01 -25.35 9.63
N ARG A 15 26.32 -24.67 10.56
CA ARG A 15 26.43 -24.77 12.04
C ARG A 15 27.67 -24.20 12.73
N ARG A 16 27.42 -23.20 13.58
CA ARG A 16 27.84 -23.26 14.99
C ARG A 16 26.90 -22.47 15.91
N ARG A 17 26.12 -23.24 16.68
CA ARG A 17 25.48 -22.85 17.95
C ARG A 17 26.55 -22.33 18.92
N LEU A 18 26.28 -21.26 19.65
CA LEU A 18 26.80 -21.09 21.00
C LEU A 18 25.64 -20.83 21.96
N LEU A 19 25.37 -21.82 22.80
CA LEU A 19 24.61 -21.68 24.03
C LEU A 19 25.43 -20.84 25.01
N THR A 20 24.80 -19.86 25.65
CA THR A 20 25.25 -19.37 26.96
C THR A 20 24.10 -19.54 27.94
N LEU A 21 24.27 -20.50 28.84
CA LEU A 21 23.36 -20.91 29.90
C LEU A 21 24.12 -20.68 31.22
N LEU A 22 23.37 -20.31 32.28
CA LEU A 22 23.73 -20.19 33.70
C LEU A 22 24.03 -18.76 34.20
N ALA A 23 23.11 -18.22 35.02
CA ALA A 23 23.24 -18.38 36.47
C ALA A 23 21.94 -18.00 37.23
N ALA A 24 21.79 -18.68 38.37
CA ALA A 24 20.65 -18.79 39.27
C ALA A 24 20.18 -17.52 40.01
N LEU A 25 18.86 -17.55 40.30
CA LEU A 25 18.05 -16.89 41.34
C LEU A 25 18.69 -16.81 42.76
N PRO A 26 18.24 -15.88 43.66
CA PRO A 26 17.01 -16.12 44.46
C PRO A 26 16.17 -14.91 44.94
N LEU A 27 14.86 -15.20 45.12
CA LEU A 27 13.93 -14.84 46.21
C LEU A 27 14.19 -13.57 47.06
N LEU A 28 13.18 -12.68 47.14
CA LEU A 28 12.40 -12.31 48.33
C LEU A 28 11.77 -10.91 48.16
N LEU A 29 10.44 -10.82 48.22
CA LEU A 29 9.73 -9.96 49.18
C LEU A 29 8.22 -10.18 49.09
N LEU A 30 7.73 -10.98 50.03
CA LEU A 30 6.35 -11.01 50.49
C LEU A 30 6.04 -9.69 51.20
N GLY A 31 4.95 -9.04 50.80
CA GLY A 31 4.37 -7.90 51.51
C GLY A 31 2.85 -8.01 51.54
N VAL A 32 2.33 -8.98 52.31
CA VAL A 32 0.90 -9.08 52.63
C VAL A 32 0.67 -8.34 53.95
N THR A 33 -0.11 -7.26 53.91
CA THR A 33 -0.76 -6.71 55.11
C THR A 33 -2.27 -6.81 54.92
N ALA A 34 -2.92 -7.42 55.89
CA ALA A 34 -4.36 -7.67 55.95
C ALA A 34 -4.93 -7.08 57.24
N CYS A 35 -6.23 -6.77 57.21
CA CYS A 35 -7.13 -6.45 58.33
C CYS A 35 -6.90 -5.08 58.99
N GLY A 36 -7.92 -4.33 59.39
CA GLY A 36 -9.36 -4.57 59.51
C GLY A 36 -9.98 -3.30 60.10
N GLY A 37 -11.25 -3.04 59.80
CA GLY A 37 -11.88 -1.73 60.01
C GLY A 37 -12.31 -1.39 61.43
N ALA A 38 -12.82 -0.17 61.59
CA ALA A 38 -13.90 0.19 62.50
C ALA A 38 -14.42 1.57 62.11
N ALA A 39 -15.71 1.75 62.37
CA ALA A 39 -16.51 2.91 62.09
C ALA A 39 -16.19 4.12 63.00
N GLU A 40 -16.90 5.21 62.69
CA GLU A 40 -17.39 6.27 63.57
C GLU A 40 -16.78 7.69 63.42
N GLU A 41 -17.74 8.61 63.24
CA GLU A 41 -17.76 10.04 63.60
C GLU A 41 -17.17 11.10 62.64
N GLN A 42 -18.08 11.70 61.87
CA GLN A 42 -18.25 13.16 61.70
C GLN A 42 -18.07 13.92 63.05
N PRO A 43 -17.70 15.24 63.11
CA PRO A 43 -18.30 16.27 62.26
C PRO A 43 -17.43 17.50 61.90
N SER A 44 -17.99 18.35 61.02
CA SER A 44 -17.84 19.82 60.93
C SER A 44 -16.47 20.41 60.54
N ALA A 45 -16.34 21.44 59.70
CA ALA A 45 -17.27 22.31 59.00
C ALA A 45 -16.50 23.17 57.97
N SER A 46 -17.26 23.76 57.05
CA SER A 46 -17.00 25.02 56.33
C SER A 46 -16.16 24.96 55.04
N THR A 47 -16.48 25.60 53.91
CA THR A 47 -17.60 26.48 53.49
C THR A 47 -17.40 26.82 51.98
N SER A 48 -18.52 26.91 51.25
CA SER A 48 -18.81 27.68 49.99
C SER A 48 -18.00 27.44 48.70
N GLY A 49 -18.58 27.41 47.48
CA GLY A 49 -19.94 27.72 46.98
C GLY A 49 -20.28 26.83 45.77
N ALA A 50 -21.54 26.48 45.45
CA ALA A 50 -22.70 27.31 45.05
C ALA A 50 -22.32 28.22 43.86
N GLU A 51 -22.86 28.06 42.65
CA GLU A 51 -24.27 28.11 42.18
C GLU A 51 -24.52 26.95 41.16
N GLU A 52 -25.61 26.18 41.05
CA GLU A 52 -27.08 26.27 41.18
C GLU A 52 -27.83 27.11 40.12
N SER A 53 -28.45 26.41 39.16
CA SER A 53 -29.86 26.57 38.72
C SER A 53 -30.03 25.92 37.33
N ALA A 54 -31.15 25.35 36.90
CA ALA A 54 -32.34 24.73 37.49
C ALA A 54 -33.15 24.27 36.27
N THR A 55 -33.71 23.07 36.30
CA THR A 55 -34.69 22.53 35.35
C THR A 55 -36.03 23.29 35.45
N PRO A 56 -36.95 23.18 34.46
CA PRO A 56 -37.92 22.08 34.52
C PRO A 56 -38.42 21.50 33.19
N THR A 57 -38.93 20.28 33.34
CA THR A 57 -39.69 19.39 32.45
C THR A 57 -41.11 19.88 32.16
N GLU A 58 -41.64 19.54 30.97
CA GLU A 58 -43.01 19.02 30.67
C GLU A 58 -43.07 18.70 29.15
N GLU A 59 -43.08 17.43 28.73
CA GLU A 59 -44.25 16.58 28.39
C GLU A 59 -45.12 17.05 27.20
N ALA A 60 -45.07 16.30 26.09
CA ALA A 60 -46.18 16.09 25.15
C ALA A 60 -45.93 14.86 24.24
N THR A 61 -46.60 13.76 24.58
CA THR A 61 -47.34 12.78 23.75
C THR A 61 -47.21 12.74 22.22
N GLY A 62 -47.15 11.51 21.69
CA GLY A 62 -47.54 11.09 20.32
C GLY A 62 -46.58 10.02 19.78
N GLU A 63 -46.78 8.72 20.02
CA GLU A 63 -47.56 7.81 19.17
C GLU A 63 -47.49 8.17 17.67
N ASP A 64 -46.59 7.52 16.91
CA ASP A 64 -47.02 6.75 15.74
C ASP A 64 -45.94 5.79 15.22
N SER A 65 -46.42 4.69 14.65
CA SER A 65 -45.66 3.58 14.12
C SER A 65 -45.08 3.89 12.74
N ALA A 66 -43.85 3.45 12.46
CA ALA A 66 -43.46 3.06 11.11
C ALA A 66 -42.27 2.09 11.14
N SER A 67 -42.57 0.82 10.99
CA SER A 67 -41.63 -0.15 10.42
C SER A 67 -41.39 0.19 8.94
N PRO A 68 -40.15 0.19 8.43
CA PRO A 68 -39.95 -0.04 7.01
C PRO A 68 -39.86 -1.55 6.77
N THR A 69 -40.93 -2.09 6.19
CA THR A 69 -40.95 -3.39 5.55
C THR A 69 -40.08 -3.32 4.30
N SER A 70 -39.00 -4.10 4.26
CA SER A 70 -38.23 -4.33 3.04
C SER A 70 -39.05 -5.23 2.10
N GLU A 71 -39.64 -4.65 1.05
CA GLU A 71 -40.13 -5.42 -0.10
C GLU A 71 -38.97 -5.66 -1.07
N SER A 72 -38.48 -6.89 -1.01
CA SER A 72 -37.62 -7.51 -2.00
C SER A 72 -38.44 -7.76 -3.28
N THR A 73 -38.06 -7.14 -4.40
CA THR A 73 -38.56 -7.54 -5.72
C THR A 73 -37.39 -7.90 -6.62
N SER A 74 -37.22 -9.21 -6.83
CA SER A 74 -36.46 -9.78 -7.93
C SER A 74 -37.15 -9.49 -9.24
N GLU A 75 -36.46 -8.87 -10.19
CA GLU A 75 -36.71 -9.07 -11.61
C GLU A 75 -35.36 -9.09 -12.35
N ALA A 76 -34.99 -10.28 -12.84
CA ALA A 76 -34.04 -10.41 -13.94
C ALA A 76 -34.76 -10.06 -15.24
N PRO A 77 -34.04 -9.49 -16.23
CA PRO A 77 -34.20 -10.03 -17.58
C PRO A 77 -32.91 -10.09 -18.40
N THR A 78 -32.65 -11.32 -18.87
CA THR A 78 -32.39 -11.72 -20.27
C THR A 78 -31.27 -11.07 -21.08
N GLU A 79 -30.38 -11.96 -21.50
CA GLU A 79 -29.64 -11.97 -22.76
C GLU A 79 -30.35 -11.23 -23.91
N SER A 80 -29.60 -10.38 -24.63
CA SER A 80 -29.91 -10.06 -26.01
C SER A 80 -28.62 -9.92 -26.82
N THR A 81 -28.33 -10.98 -27.56
CA THR A 81 -27.43 -11.04 -28.70
C THR A 81 -27.94 -10.16 -29.85
N SER A 82 -27.02 -9.54 -30.61
CA SER A 82 -27.02 -9.28 -32.07
C SER A 82 -26.26 -7.97 -32.42
N PRO A 83 -25.87 -7.71 -33.68
CA PRO A 83 -24.88 -8.44 -34.46
C PRO A 83 -23.81 -7.49 -35.08
N MET A 84 -22.69 -8.07 -35.50
CA MET A 84 -21.71 -7.42 -36.38
C MET A 84 -22.37 -6.85 -37.64
N SER A 85 -22.03 -5.60 -37.99
CA SER A 85 -22.15 -5.07 -39.35
C SER A 85 -20.78 -4.59 -39.82
N ILE A 86 -20.21 -5.41 -40.69
CA ILE A 86 -19.04 -5.16 -41.52
C ILE A 86 -19.51 -4.36 -42.73
N GLU A 87 -19.11 -3.10 -42.82
CA GLU A 87 -19.15 -2.35 -44.07
C GLU A 87 -17.76 -2.32 -44.69
N ALA A 88 -17.64 -3.01 -45.82
CA ALA A 88 -16.52 -2.93 -46.73
C ALA A 88 -16.79 -1.83 -47.75
N THR A 89 -15.91 -0.83 -47.89
CA THR A 89 -15.80 -0.06 -49.14
C THR A 89 -14.37 0.40 -49.42
N ARG A 90 -13.73 -0.40 -50.28
CA ARG A 90 -12.78 -0.12 -51.37
C ARG A 90 -12.50 1.36 -51.76
N ALA A 91 -11.21 1.70 -51.79
CA ALA A 91 -10.54 2.59 -52.77
C ALA A 91 -9.07 2.08 -52.84
N GLY A 92 -8.55 1.60 -53.98
CA GLY A 92 -8.18 2.40 -55.17
C GLY A 92 -6.73 2.86 -54.98
N ASP A 93 -5.76 2.04 -55.43
CA ASP A 93 -4.88 2.33 -56.58
C ASP A 93 -3.96 3.55 -56.33
N ASP A 94 -2.65 3.31 -56.16
CA ASP A 94 -1.67 3.67 -57.19
C ASP A 94 -0.24 3.27 -56.79
N ALA A 95 0.53 2.92 -57.81
CA ALA A 95 1.88 2.40 -57.76
C ALA A 95 2.94 3.48 -57.54
N GLU A 96 4.06 3.15 -56.89
CA GLU A 96 5.36 3.52 -57.46
C GLU A 96 6.49 2.63 -56.95
N THR A 97 7.49 2.50 -57.83
CA THR A 97 8.59 1.55 -57.83
C THR A 97 9.81 2.26 -57.26
N GLY A 98 10.49 1.67 -56.27
CA GLY A 98 11.69 2.25 -55.66
C GLY A 98 12.72 1.17 -55.33
N ASP A 99 13.74 1.12 -56.17
CA ASP A 99 14.93 0.26 -56.17
C ASP A 99 15.84 0.54 -54.94
N PRO A 100 16.34 -0.48 -54.21
CA PRO A 100 17.42 -0.26 -53.24
C PRO A 100 18.78 -0.52 -53.90
N THR A 101 19.52 0.56 -54.12
CA THR A 101 20.92 0.55 -54.55
C THR A 101 21.84 0.27 -53.36
N GLU A 102 22.54 -0.86 -53.41
CA GLU A 102 23.76 -1.15 -52.64
C GLU A 102 24.87 -0.14 -52.95
N PRO A 103 25.73 0.15 -51.97
CA PRO A 103 27.15 0.03 -52.28
C PRO A 103 27.94 -0.76 -51.24
N GLU A 104 28.80 -1.63 -51.77
CA GLU A 104 29.91 -2.27 -51.08
C GLU A 104 31.09 -1.32 -50.84
N ASP A 105 31.86 -1.70 -49.81
CA ASP A 105 33.32 -1.68 -49.70
C ASP A 105 34.02 -0.46 -49.04
N GLY A 106 34.93 -0.81 -48.11
CA GLY A 106 36.10 0.03 -47.82
C GLY A 106 36.42 0.34 -46.35
N GLY A 107 36.91 -0.64 -45.60
CA GLY A 107 38.23 -0.50 -44.95
C GLY A 107 38.39 0.08 -43.53
N GLU A 108 39.36 -0.55 -42.84
CA GLU A 108 40.26 -0.02 -41.79
C GLU A 108 39.94 -0.31 -40.31
N ASP A 109 40.45 -1.49 -39.91
CA ASP A 109 41.30 -1.78 -38.73
C ASP A 109 41.55 -0.61 -37.76
N GLY A 110 40.93 -0.68 -36.58
CA GLY A 110 41.13 0.22 -35.46
C GLY A 110 40.90 -0.53 -34.16
N THR A 111 41.94 -1.19 -33.67
CA THR A 111 42.01 -1.78 -32.33
C THR A 111 42.05 -0.66 -31.29
N ALA A 112 40.89 -0.34 -30.71
CA ALA A 112 40.80 0.41 -29.46
C ALA A 112 40.32 -0.56 -28.37
N GLU A 113 41.22 -0.87 -27.45
CA GLU A 113 40.89 -1.53 -26.20
C GLU A 113 40.05 -0.57 -25.36
N GLU A 114 38.72 -0.70 -25.40
CA GLU A 114 37.85 -0.10 -24.40
C GLU A 114 37.70 -1.07 -23.23
N ASP A 115 38.44 -0.71 -22.19
CA ASP A 115 38.33 -1.11 -20.79
C ASP A 115 36.85 -1.13 -20.36
N THR A 116 36.18 -2.25 -20.58
CA THR A 116 34.83 -2.49 -20.05
C THR A 116 34.96 -2.85 -18.58
N SER A 117 35.29 -1.83 -17.79
CA SER A 117 34.95 -1.80 -16.38
C SER A 117 33.42 -1.98 -16.27
N PRO A 118 32.90 -2.86 -15.40
CA PRO A 118 31.46 -3.00 -15.19
C PRO A 118 30.92 -1.64 -14.70
N ALA A 119 29.92 -1.13 -15.42
CA ALA A 119 29.29 0.14 -15.11
C ALA A 119 28.74 0.13 -13.66
N PRO A 120 28.97 1.19 -12.87
CA PRO A 120 28.20 1.41 -11.65
C PRO A 120 26.73 1.57 -12.04
N GLY A 121 25.83 1.00 -11.23
CA GLY A 121 24.42 0.76 -11.55
C GLY A 121 23.72 1.90 -12.31
N ASP A 122 22.87 1.50 -13.26
CA ASP A 122 22.00 2.35 -14.05
C ASP A 122 21.18 3.27 -13.14
N ALA A 123 21.71 4.46 -12.86
CA ALA A 123 20.91 5.53 -12.32
C ALA A 123 19.91 5.95 -13.42
N PRO A 124 18.64 6.17 -13.10
CA PRO A 124 17.64 6.62 -14.07
C PRO A 124 18.13 7.87 -14.80
N ALA A 125 17.73 7.99 -16.07
CA ALA A 125 18.08 9.17 -16.86
C ALA A 125 17.51 10.42 -16.17
N PRO A 126 18.21 11.56 -16.19
CA PRO A 126 17.67 12.79 -15.61
C PRO A 126 16.35 13.13 -16.31
N GLY A 127 15.24 13.07 -15.57
CA GLY A 127 13.90 13.32 -16.07
C GLY A 127 13.06 12.07 -16.39
N SER A 128 13.55 10.86 -16.12
CA SER A 128 12.72 9.64 -16.11
C SER A 128 12.22 9.33 -14.70
N THR A 129 11.09 8.64 -14.60
CA THR A 129 10.56 8.18 -13.31
C THR A 129 11.33 6.96 -12.80
N GLU A 130 11.78 7.01 -11.55
CA GLU A 130 12.42 5.89 -10.84
C GLU A 130 11.36 4.98 -10.22
N LEU A 131 11.47 3.66 -10.45
CA LEU A 131 10.63 2.67 -9.79
C LEU A 131 11.41 2.00 -8.66
N THR A 132 10.82 1.97 -7.46
CA THR A 132 11.42 1.40 -6.26
C THR A 132 10.42 0.55 -5.47
N THR A 133 10.91 -0.12 -4.44
CA THR A 133 10.10 -0.85 -3.47
C THR A 133 10.13 -0.16 -2.11
N LEU A 134 9.04 -0.32 -1.36
CA LEU A 134 8.86 0.19 0.00
C LEU A 134 8.47 -0.98 0.90
N TRP A 135 9.24 -1.17 1.96
CA TRP A 135 8.87 -2.06 3.05
C TRP A 135 9.21 -1.47 4.42
N VAL A 136 8.63 -2.09 5.45
CA VAL A 136 8.85 -1.75 6.85
C VAL A 136 10.30 -2.07 7.23
N ASP A 137 10.97 -1.11 7.88
CA ASP A 137 12.33 -1.25 8.39
C ASP A 137 12.47 -0.69 9.83
N ASP A 138 13.68 -0.69 10.38
CA ASP A 138 13.98 -0.22 11.73
C ASP A 138 13.63 1.26 12.00
N SER A 139 13.33 2.05 10.96
CA SER A 139 12.93 3.46 11.08
C SER A 139 11.42 3.66 11.26
N TRP A 140 10.61 2.60 11.13
CA TRP A 140 9.15 2.66 11.21
C TRP A 140 8.65 2.53 12.64
N THR A 141 7.49 3.14 12.91
CA THR A 141 6.75 2.90 14.14
C THR A 141 5.82 1.72 13.94
N ILE A 142 6.01 0.65 14.71
CA ILE A 142 5.21 -0.58 14.61
C ILE A 142 4.29 -0.69 15.83
N GLU A 143 2.99 -0.74 15.58
CA GLU A 143 1.96 -1.02 16.59
C GLU A 143 1.65 -2.52 16.64
N GLU A 144 1.65 -3.10 17.84
CA GLU A 144 1.31 -4.51 18.05
C GLU A 144 -0.19 -4.67 18.32
N ARG A 145 -0.80 -5.71 17.74
CA ARG A 145 -2.20 -6.08 17.97
C ARG A 145 -2.38 -7.53 18.35
N GLU A 146 -3.37 -7.76 19.21
CA GLU A 146 -3.73 -9.09 19.72
C GLU A 146 -4.83 -9.76 18.89
N ASP A 147 -5.62 -8.98 18.15
CA ASP A 147 -6.63 -9.48 17.21
C ASP A 147 -6.01 -9.79 15.83
N ASP A 148 -6.69 -10.66 15.07
CA ASP A 148 -6.32 -11.04 13.70
C ASP A 148 -7.26 -10.32 12.71
N PRO A 149 -6.84 -9.20 12.09
CA PRO A 149 -7.67 -8.45 11.15
C PRO A 149 -8.04 -9.25 9.90
N CYS A 150 -7.24 -10.27 9.53
CA CYS A 150 -7.47 -11.09 8.35
C CYS A 150 -8.44 -12.24 8.63
N SER A 151 -8.76 -12.51 9.90
CA SER A 151 -9.74 -13.53 10.28
C SER A 151 -11.13 -13.28 9.70
N PHE A 152 -11.47 -12.00 9.44
CA PHE A 152 -12.74 -11.59 8.85
C PHE A 152 -12.51 -11.07 7.43
N GLY A 153 -12.98 -11.82 6.43
CA GLY A 153 -12.80 -11.50 5.01
C GLY A 153 -11.66 -12.28 4.35
N GLY A 154 -10.67 -12.72 5.13
CA GLY A 154 -9.51 -13.44 4.63
C GLY A 154 -8.50 -12.52 3.96
N PRO A 155 -7.26 -12.99 3.78
CA PRO A 155 -6.28 -12.27 2.98
C PRO A 155 -6.67 -12.32 1.50
N THR A 156 -6.39 -11.23 0.79
CA THR A 156 -6.46 -11.15 -0.67
C THR A 156 -5.13 -10.63 -1.19
N VAL A 157 -4.86 -10.82 -2.48
CA VAL A 157 -3.70 -10.23 -3.15
C VAL A 157 -3.64 -8.73 -2.87
N SER A 158 -2.45 -8.22 -2.59
CA SER A 158 -2.24 -6.78 -2.46
C SER A 158 -2.27 -6.12 -3.84
N PRO A 159 -3.10 -5.10 -4.06
CA PRO A 159 -3.06 -4.35 -5.31
C PRO A 159 -1.81 -3.46 -5.39
N TYR A 160 -1.00 -3.37 -4.33
CA TYR A 160 0.17 -2.51 -4.25
C TYR A 160 1.50 -3.21 -4.56
N SER A 161 1.48 -4.48 -4.96
CA SER A 161 2.69 -5.27 -5.21
C SER A 161 2.52 -6.22 -6.39
N GLU A 162 3.63 -6.54 -7.06
CA GLU A 162 3.72 -7.66 -7.99
C GLU A 162 4.11 -8.98 -7.31
N GLN A 163 4.50 -8.92 -6.02
CA GLN A 163 4.96 -10.09 -5.27
C GLN A 163 3.76 -10.90 -4.76
N ASP A 164 3.83 -12.23 -4.85
CA ASP A 164 2.73 -13.15 -4.52
C ASP A 164 2.58 -13.42 -3.02
N ASP A 165 3.54 -12.96 -2.21
CA ASP A 165 3.55 -13.02 -0.75
C ASP A 165 3.07 -11.73 -0.08
N VAL A 166 2.74 -10.69 -0.85
CA VAL A 166 2.16 -9.44 -0.35
C VAL A 166 0.64 -9.47 -0.47
N PHE A 167 -0.06 -9.27 0.64
CA PHE A 167 -1.51 -9.39 0.74
C PHE A 167 -2.16 -8.18 1.43
N THR A 168 -3.49 -8.08 1.38
CA THR A 168 -4.30 -7.22 2.26
C THR A 168 -5.25 -8.08 3.07
N CYS A 169 -5.76 -7.57 4.19
CA CYS A 169 -6.75 -8.27 5.03
C CYS A 169 -8.19 -7.86 4.72
N GLY A 170 -8.45 -7.43 3.48
CA GLY A 170 -9.75 -6.97 3.00
C GLY A 170 -10.03 -5.49 3.31
N ALA A 171 -11.01 -4.94 2.61
CA ALA A 171 -11.33 -3.50 2.63
C ALA A 171 -11.73 -2.93 4.01
N THR A 172 -12.10 -3.79 4.95
CA THR A 172 -12.55 -3.37 6.30
C THR A 172 -11.46 -3.44 7.37
N ALA A 173 -10.27 -3.95 7.05
CA ALA A 173 -9.22 -4.18 8.04
C ALA A 173 -8.39 -2.91 8.26
N ASP A 174 -8.88 -2.01 9.13
CA ASP A 174 -8.12 -0.93 9.81
C ASP A 174 -7.04 -0.20 8.97
N SER A 175 -7.33 0.09 7.69
CA SER A 175 -6.39 0.74 6.78
C SER A 175 -5.06 -0.04 6.57
N LEU A 176 -5.07 -1.36 6.71
CA LEU A 176 -3.94 -2.23 6.36
C LEU A 176 -3.77 -2.25 4.83
N LEU A 177 -2.78 -1.51 4.32
CA LEU A 177 -2.59 -1.32 2.89
C LEU A 177 -1.91 -2.53 2.25
N ALA A 178 -0.79 -2.98 2.81
CA ALA A 178 -0.01 -4.11 2.27
C ALA A 178 0.67 -4.86 3.41
N CYS A 179 0.59 -6.19 3.40
CA CYS A 179 1.01 -7.08 4.47
C CYS A 179 1.94 -8.19 3.94
N MET A 180 2.91 -8.62 4.75
CA MET A 180 3.69 -9.84 4.54
C MET A 180 3.83 -10.63 5.84
N ILE A 181 4.10 -11.93 5.73
CA ILE A 181 4.46 -12.78 6.87
C ILE A 181 5.98 -12.72 7.05
N GLU A 182 6.46 -12.22 8.20
CA GLU A 182 7.91 -12.13 8.48
C GLU A 182 8.45 -13.44 9.06
N ASP A 183 7.75 -14.00 10.06
CA ASP A 183 8.20 -15.18 10.79
C ASP A 183 6.99 -16.00 11.28
N GLY A 184 6.92 -17.26 10.88
CA GLY A 184 5.87 -18.18 11.35
C GLY A 184 4.48 -17.77 10.86
N ASP A 185 3.68 -17.21 11.76
CA ASP A 185 2.32 -16.68 11.54
C ASP A 185 2.22 -15.18 11.82
N THR A 186 3.33 -14.50 12.11
CA THR A 186 3.34 -13.06 12.37
C THR A 186 3.32 -12.28 11.06
N ALA A 187 2.25 -11.51 10.86
CA ALA A 187 2.09 -10.57 9.78
C ALA A 187 2.56 -9.17 10.19
N VAL A 188 3.17 -8.45 9.24
CA VAL A 188 3.46 -7.01 9.35
C VAL A 188 2.83 -6.31 8.15
N CYS A 189 2.07 -5.26 8.43
CA CYS A 189 1.30 -4.50 7.46
C CYS A 189 1.64 -3.02 7.49
N ILE A 190 1.83 -2.41 6.33
CA ILE A 190 1.92 -0.95 6.17
C ILE A 190 0.53 -0.34 6.42
N THR A 191 0.45 0.63 7.34
CA THR A 191 -0.79 1.37 7.64
C THR A 191 -0.76 2.78 7.10
N ASN A 192 0.39 3.46 7.19
CA ASN A 192 0.59 4.78 6.62
C ASN A 192 2.05 4.93 6.17
N PRO A 193 2.34 4.93 4.86
CA PRO A 193 3.71 5.00 4.38
C PRO A 193 4.33 6.40 4.50
N LEU A 194 3.53 7.49 4.55
CA LEU A 194 4.06 8.85 4.79
C LEU A 194 4.56 8.99 6.22
N GLU A 195 3.74 8.55 7.18
CA GLU A 195 4.08 8.59 8.60
C GLU A 195 5.03 7.45 9.04
N ARG A 196 5.34 6.53 8.12
CA ARG A 196 6.12 5.30 8.37
C ARG A 196 5.57 4.52 9.56
N THR A 197 4.26 4.30 9.55
CA THR A 197 3.59 3.47 10.55
C THR A 197 3.17 2.13 9.95
N ALA A 198 3.32 1.09 10.77
CA ALA A 198 2.94 -0.27 10.44
C ALA A 198 2.26 -0.95 11.63
N MET A 199 1.58 -2.05 11.36
CA MET A 199 0.93 -2.89 12.34
C MET A 199 1.51 -4.31 12.30
N ARG A 200 1.72 -4.91 13.46
CA ARG A 200 2.10 -6.31 13.63
C ARG A 200 1.03 -7.08 14.39
N PHE A 201 0.73 -8.29 13.93
CA PHE A 201 -0.20 -9.22 14.59
C PHE A 201 0.07 -10.65 14.13
N ASP A 202 -0.45 -11.63 14.88
CA ASP A 202 -0.40 -13.03 14.47
C ASP A 202 -1.66 -13.40 13.66
N SER A 203 -1.48 -14.04 12.51
CA SER A 203 -2.57 -14.50 11.65
C SER A 203 -2.27 -15.84 10.99
N LEU A 204 -2.81 -16.89 11.60
CA LEU A 204 -2.86 -18.22 10.99
C LEU A 204 -3.68 -18.22 9.70
N THR A 205 -4.71 -17.37 9.62
CA THR A 205 -5.55 -17.24 8.43
C THR A 205 -4.76 -16.67 7.26
N ALA A 206 -3.94 -15.64 7.48
CA ALA A 206 -3.05 -15.10 6.45
C ALA A 206 -2.06 -16.16 5.93
N ARG A 207 -1.36 -16.83 6.86
CA ARG A 207 -0.40 -17.88 6.52
C ARG A 207 -1.03 -19.02 5.71
N ASP A 208 -2.16 -19.56 6.19
CA ASP A 208 -2.80 -20.70 5.54
C ASP A 208 -3.30 -20.38 4.12
N ALA A 209 -3.68 -19.13 3.85
CA ALA A 209 -4.08 -18.71 2.50
C ALA A 209 -2.89 -18.50 1.57
N LEU A 210 -1.79 -17.93 2.05
CA LEU A 210 -0.55 -17.82 1.27
C LEU A 210 -0.01 -19.21 0.91
N ASP A 211 -0.05 -20.17 1.83
CA ASP A 211 0.30 -21.57 1.56
C ASP A 211 -0.61 -22.24 0.51
N ALA A 212 -1.86 -21.78 0.40
CA ALA A 212 -2.80 -22.24 -0.62
C ALA A 212 -2.58 -21.58 -1.99
N GLY A 213 -1.80 -20.48 -2.05
CA GLY A 213 -1.51 -19.70 -3.23
C GLY A 213 -2.53 -18.57 -3.45
N LEU A 214 -2.04 -17.33 -3.48
CA LEU A 214 -2.77 -16.17 -3.97
C LEU A 214 -2.27 -15.83 -5.38
N GLU A 215 -3.17 -15.67 -6.34
CA GLU A 215 -2.80 -15.37 -7.73
C GLU A 215 -2.75 -13.86 -7.94
N VAL A 216 -1.57 -13.31 -8.21
CA VAL A 216 -1.43 -11.88 -8.54
C VAL A 216 -2.08 -11.59 -9.88
N GLU A 217 -3.03 -10.66 -9.89
CA GLU A 217 -3.71 -10.17 -11.10
C GLU A 217 -3.65 -8.64 -11.15
N GLY A 218 -3.39 -8.11 -12.35
CA GLY A 218 -3.35 -6.67 -12.60
C GLY A 218 -1.96 -6.05 -12.45
N GLU A 219 -1.89 -4.76 -12.79
CA GLU A 219 -0.69 -3.93 -12.60
C GLU A 219 -0.70 -3.37 -11.17
N PRO A 220 0.48 -3.32 -10.51
CA PRO A 220 0.56 -2.84 -9.14
C PRO A 220 0.25 -1.34 -9.09
N ILE A 221 -0.40 -0.94 -8.01
CA ILE A 221 -0.71 0.45 -7.71
C ILE A 221 0.41 1.02 -6.83
N PRO A 222 0.95 2.21 -7.13
CA PRO A 222 1.94 2.86 -6.26
C PRO A 222 1.43 3.05 -4.83
N MET A 223 2.24 2.73 -3.82
CA MET A 223 1.95 3.09 -2.43
C MET A 223 2.30 4.55 -2.15
N THR A 224 3.45 4.98 -2.66
CA THR A 224 3.92 6.35 -2.53
C THR A 224 4.49 6.84 -3.85
N VAL A 225 4.37 8.14 -4.08
CA VAL A 225 4.99 8.81 -5.22
C VAL A 225 5.66 10.09 -4.76
N GLU A 226 6.87 10.35 -5.26
CA GLU A 226 7.54 11.64 -5.13
C GLU A 226 7.42 12.38 -6.46
N LEU A 227 6.89 13.61 -6.41
CA LEU A 227 6.76 14.46 -7.58
C LEU A 227 8.09 15.16 -7.90
N ALA A 228 8.22 15.67 -9.12
CA ALA A 228 9.45 16.34 -9.59
C ALA A 228 9.85 17.59 -8.77
N ASP A 229 8.93 18.16 -7.98
CA ASP A 229 9.20 19.26 -7.07
C ASP A 229 9.51 18.81 -5.62
N GLY A 230 9.56 17.50 -5.37
CA GLY A 230 9.87 16.88 -4.09
C GLY A 230 8.67 16.67 -3.18
N ALA A 231 7.44 16.94 -3.63
CA ALA A 231 6.24 16.61 -2.87
C ALA A 231 6.07 15.09 -2.78
N LEU A 232 6.02 14.56 -1.56
CA LEU A 232 5.74 13.15 -1.30
C LEU A 232 4.24 12.94 -1.09
N CYS A 233 3.67 11.97 -1.80
CA CYS A 233 2.27 11.61 -1.74
C CYS A 233 2.11 10.12 -1.47
N ALA A 234 1.02 9.72 -0.83
CA ALA A 234 0.71 8.31 -0.60
C ALA A 234 -0.76 7.99 -0.79
N THR A 235 -1.00 6.73 -1.12
CA THR A 235 -2.34 6.18 -1.22
C THR A 235 -3.04 6.28 0.13
N VAL A 236 -4.28 6.76 0.10
CA VAL A 236 -5.19 6.77 1.25
C VAL A 236 -6.31 5.76 1.01
N SER A 237 -6.69 5.03 2.06
CA SER A 237 -7.67 3.95 1.94
C SER A 237 -9.10 4.43 1.61
N HIS A 238 -9.44 5.66 2.02
CA HIS A 238 -10.78 6.22 1.85
C HIS A 238 -10.70 7.74 1.71
N ASP A 239 -11.04 8.25 0.53
CA ASP A 239 -11.29 9.65 0.32
C ASP A 239 -12.78 9.88 0.04
N HIS A 240 -13.37 10.79 0.80
CA HIS A 240 -14.79 11.16 0.68
C HIS A 240 -14.95 12.67 0.46
N ASP A 241 -13.85 13.38 0.27
CA ASP A 241 -13.89 14.81 0.03
C ASP A 241 -14.42 15.10 -1.37
N THR A 242 -14.85 16.36 -1.55
CA THR A 242 -15.20 16.87 -2.87
C THR A 242 -13.95 17.42 -3.53
N HIS A 243 -13.55 16.84 -4.65
CA HIS A 243 -12.40 17.29 -5.43
C HIS A 243 -12.82 18.17 -6.61
N TRP A 244 -11.82 18.71 -7.29
CA TRP A 244 -12.02 19.57 -8.45
C TRP A 244 -12.84 18.86 -9.55
N ASP A 245 -13.90 19.52 -10.00
CA ASP A 245 -14.83 19.08 -11.06
C ASP A 245 -15.37 17.64 -10.90
N GLY A 246 -15.51 17.18 -9.64
CA GLY A 246 -16.04 15.84 -9.35
C GLY A 246 -15.08 14.69 -9.68
N LYS A 247 -13.80 14.98 -9.89
CA LYS A 247 -12.73 13.97 -9.95
C LYS A 247 -12.61 13.22 -8.61
N PHE A 248 -11.85 12.13 -8.60
CA PHE A 248 -11.53 11.38 -7.40
C PHE A 248 -10.07 11.63 -7.01
N SER A 249 -9.77 11.54 -5.71
CA SER A 249 -8.40 11.41 -5.24
C SER A 249 -8.22 10.13 -4.45
N TRP A 250 -7.11 9.45 -4.72
CA TRP A 250 -6.66 8.30 -3.95
C TRP A 250 -5.33 8.56 -3.26
N TYR A 251 -4.73 9.74 -3.50
CA TYR A 251 -3.41 10.09 -2.97
C TYR A 251 -3.44 11.47 -2.34
N ARG A 252 -2.89 11.57 -1.13
CA ARG A 252 -2.68 12.83 -0.43
C ARG A 252 -1.19 13.10 -0.28
N CYS A 253 -0.81 14.36 -0.47
CA CYS A 253 0.57 14.81 -0.41
C CYS A 253 0.86 15.56 0.90
N GLU A 254 2.10 15.53 1.35
CA GLU A 254 2.53 16.19 2.60
C GLU A 254 2.33 17.71 2.60
N ASP A 255 2.32 18.33 1.42
CA ASP A 255 2.06 19.76 1.26
C ASP A 255 0.57 20.13 1.16
N GLY A 256 -0.32 19.16 1.40
CA GLY A 256 -1.77 19.34 1.37
C GLY A 256 -2.39 19.28 -0.01
N SER A 257 -1.58 19.04 -1.06
CA SER A 257 -2.10 18.74 -2.39
C SER A 257 -2.63 17.31 -2.51
N GLU A 258 -3.33 17.04 -3.61
CA GLU A 258 -3.96 15.76 -3.91
C GLU A 258 -3.72 15.38 -5.37
N LEU A 259 -3.66 14.08 -5.64
CA LEU A 259 -3.53 13.56 -7.01
C LEU A 259 -4.90 13.09 -7.48
N LEU A 260 -5.29 13.54 -8.67
CA LEU A 260 -6.64 13.37 -9.19
C LEU A 260 -6.68 12.35 -10.32
N THR A 261 -7.78 11.58 -10.36
CA THR A 261 -8.14 10.66 -11.44
C THR A 261 -9.59 10.89 -11.85
N ASP A 262 -9.93 10.54 -13.08
CA ASP A 262 -11.30 10.61 -13.62
C ASP A 262 -12.15 9.37 -13.30
N GLU A 263 -11.50 8.24 -13.04
CA GLU A 263 -12.18 6.93 -12.99
C GLU A 263 -11.89 6.22 -11.67
N ASP A 264 -10.74 5.55 -11.60
CA ASP A 264 -10.29 4.82 -10.44
C ASP A 264 -8.77 4.98 -10.26
N ILE A 265 -8.29 4.38 -9.18
CA ILE A 265 -6.90 4.48 -8.73
C ILE A 265 -5.88 3.96 -9.76
N THR A 266 -6.24 2.97 -10.58
CA THR A 266 -5.35 2.40 -11.62
C THR A 266 -5.08 3.36 -12.77
N HIS A 267 -5.92 4.38 -12.92
CA HIS A 267 -5.81 5.41 -13.96
C HIS A 267 -5.28 6.76 -13.43
N THR A 268 -4.68 6.76 -12.22
CA THR A 268 -4.16 8.00 -11.62
C THR A 268 -2.94 8.55 -12.37
N PHE A 269 -2.09 7.68 -12.91
CA PHE A 269 -0.83 8.05 -13.55
C PHE A 269 -0.88 7.77 -15.05
N ASP A 270 -0.32 8.69 -15.83
CA ASP A 270 0.06 8.42 -17.23
C ASP A 270 1.51 7.92 -17.23
N GLU A 271 1.70 6.64 -17.50
CA GLU A 271 2.97 5.91 -17.36
C GLU A 271 3.97 6.14 -18.53
N GLY A 272 4.04 7.38 -19.02
CA GLY A 272 5.01 7.83 -20.02
C GLY A 272 6.46 7.89 -19.52
N ASP A 273 7.34 8.62 -20.21
CA ASP A 273 8.70 8.88 -19.71
C ASP A 273 8.97 10.40 -19.69
N PRO A 274 8.88 11.07 -18.52
CA PRO A 274 8.49 10.52 -17.22
C PRO A 274 6.99 10.21 -17.11
N TRP A 275 6.62 9.49 -16.05
CA TRP A 275 5.23 9.38 -15.60
C TRP A 275 4.70 10.77 -15.24
N THR A 276 3.40 10.99 -15.46
CA THR A 276 2.74 12.25 -15.08
C THR A 276 1.43 12.00 -14.34
N VAL A 277 0.95 13.03 -13.64
CA VAL A 277 -0.28 12.98 -12.86
C VAL A 277 -0.96 14.35 -12.81
N GLN A 278 -2.29 14.36 -12.72
CA GLN A 278 -3.05 15.58 -12.47
C GLN A 278 -3.03 15.91 -10.98
N ARG A 279 -2.33 16.97 -10.60
CA ARG A 279 -2.21 17.40 -9.20
C ARG A 279 -3.07 18.62 -8.94
N SER A 280 -3.88 18.60 -7.89
CA SER A 280 -4.61 19.78 -7.41
C SER A 280 -4.03 20.27 -6.07
N VAL A 281 -3.88 21.58 -5.95
CA VAL A 281 -3.49 22.27 -4.72
C VAL A 281 -4.68 23.09 -4.24
N ASP A 282 -5.02 23.01 -2.96
CA ASP A 282 -6.14 23.74 -2.34
C ASP A 282 -7.48 23.56 -3.08
N THR A 283 -7.76 22.36 -3.61
CA THR A 283 -8.96 22.04 -4.43
C THR A 283 -9.09 22.87 -5.72
N GLY A 284 -7.98 23.46 -6.17
CA GLY A 284 -7.88 24.24 -7.40
C GLY A 284 -7.94 23.41 -8.67
N ALA A 285 -7.88 24.09 -9.82
CA ALA A 285 -7.74 23.42 -11.11
C ALA A 285 -6.44 22.60 -11.13
N PRO A 286 -6.48 21.33 -11.58
CA PRO A 286 -5.29 20.50 -11.57
C PRO A 286 -4.28 20.95 -12.62
N GLU A 287 -3.01 20.70 -12.30
CA GLU A 287 -1.89 20.86 -13.21
C GLU A 287 -1.21 19.51 -13.42
N GLU A 288 -0.81 19.23 -14.66
CA GLU A 288 -0.01 18.06 -14.97
C GLU A 288 1.38 18.20 -14.34
N THR A 289 1.75 17.22 -13.52
CA THR A 289 3.01 17.21 -12.78
C THR A 289 3.76 15.93 -13.08
N ALA A 290 5.07 16.04 -13.33
CA ALA A 290 5.93 14.88 -13.53
C ALA A 290 6.19 14.15 -12.20
N VAL A 291 6.25 12.82 -12.27
CA VAL A 291 6.59 11.96 -11.14
C VAL A 291 8.07 11.60 -11.19
N ALA A 292 8.78 11.84 -10.09
CA ALA A 292 10.19 11.53 -9.97
C ALA A 292 10.43 10.09 -9.50
N VAL A 293 9.70 9.64 -8.47
CA VAL A 293 9.86 8.32 -7.86
C VAL A 293 8.49 7.69 -7.62
N VAL A 294 8.39 6.39 -7.88
CA VAL A 294 7.22 5.56 -7.62
C VAL A 294 7.66 4.39 -6.75
N ALA A 295 7.01 4.17 -5.61
CA ALA A 295 7.29 3.03 -4.75
C ALA A 295 6.09 2.10 -4.64
N PHE A 296 6.33 0.81 -4.88
CA PHE A 296 5.37 -0.28 -4.68
C PHE A 296 5.68 -1.03 -3.37
N ALA A 297 4.72 -1.75 -2.81
CA ALA A 297 4.97 -2.60 -1.65
C ALA A 297 5.89 -3.76 -2.04
N GLY A 298 6.94 -4.02 -1.27
CA GLY A 298 7.79 -5.20 -1.47
C GLY A 298 9.21 -5.04 -0.92
N VAL A 299 9.95 -6.15 -0.88
CA VAL A 299 11.38 -6.22 -0.50
C VAL A 299 12.31 -6.44 -1.68
#